data_AF-A0A969NNL2-F1
#
_entry.id   AF-A0A969NNL2-F1
#
_cell.length_a   1.000
_cell.length_b   1.000
_cell.length_c   1.000
_cell.angle_alpha   90.00
_cell.angle_beta   90.00
_cell.angle_gamma   90.00
#
_symmetry.space_group_name_H-M   'P 1'
#
loop_
_entity.id
_entity.type
_entity.pdbx_description
1 polymer ?
#
loop_
_entity_poly.entity_id
_entity_poly.type
_entity_poly.pdbx_seq_one_letter_code
_entity_poly.pdbx_strand_id
1 'polypeptide(L)' 'EIGELANLERLYLTENKLVGEVPFEVAKLPSLKRLYLCGNAINSKFSRKLTSVLVVNKMDVKIDKI' A
#
# COMPACT_ATOMS: atom_id res chain seq x y z
N GLU A 1 13.71 -7.85 0.34
CA GLU A 1 12.75 -6.93 1.00
C GLU A 1 11.63 -6.54 0.03
N ILE A 2 10.41 -6.20 0.46
CA ILE A 2 9.29 -5.97 -0.49
C ILE A 2 9.62 -4.87 -1.51
N GLY A 3 10.43 -3.88 -1.12
CA GLY A 3 10.93 -2.79 -1.96
C GLY A 3 11.87 -3.20 -3.10
N GLU A 4 12.36 -4.44 -3.11
CA GLU A 4 13.26 -4.95 -4.16
C GLU A 4 12.49 -5.65 -5.29
N LEU A 5 11.18 -5.80 -5.16
CA LEU A 5 10.34 -6.51 -6.12
C LEU A 5 10.03 -5.64 -7.35
N ALA A 6 11.04 -5.41 -8.19
CA ALA A 6 10.97 -4.52 -9.34
C ALA A 6 9.85 -4.84 -10.33
N ASN A 7 9.42 -6.11 -10.40
CA ASN A 7 8.38 -6.58 -11.32
C ASN A 7 7.01 -6.77 -10.65
N LEU A 8 6.87 -6.43 -9.36
CA LEU A 8 5.59 -6.61 -8.66
C LEU A 8 4.57 -5.59 -9.18
N GLU A 9 3.54 -6.08 -9.86
CA GLU A 9 2.47 -5.22 -10.37
C GLU A 9 1.28 -5.08 -9.42
N ARG A 10 1.01 -6.10 -8.62
CA ARG A 10 -0.20 -6.21 -7.80
C ARG A 10 0.14 -6.82 -6.45
N LEU A 11 -0.28 -6.15 -5.38
CA LEU A 11 -0.16 -6.64 -4.01
C LEU A 11 -1.55 -6.67 -3.36
N TYR A 12 -2.02 -7.88 -3.06
CA TYR A 12 -3.30 -8.13 -2.38
C TYR A 12 -3.03 -8.71 -0.99
N LEU A 13 -3.38 -7.95 0.04
CA LEU A 13 -3.23 -8.32 1.45
C LEU A 13 -4.53 -8.13 2.22
N THR A 14 -5.66 -8.16 1.49
CA THR A 14 -7.00 -7.93 2.04
C THR A 14 -7.36 -8.98 3.11
N GLU A 15 -8.10 -8.58 4.14
CA GLU A 15 -8.60 -9.46 5.23
C GLU A 15 -7.50 -10.22 5.98
N ASN A 16 -6.44 -9.49 6.37
CA ASN A 16 -5.39 -10.02 7.22
C ASN A 16 -5.37 -9.33 8.59
N LYS A 17 -4.46 -9.77 9.45
CA LYS A 17 -4.23 -9.17 10.79
C LYS A 17 -3.01 -8.24 10.78
N LEU A 18 -2.73 -7.58 9.65
CA LEU A 18 -1.59 -6.66 9.57
C LEU A 18 -1.86 -5.45 10.45
N VAL A 19 -0.84 -5.08 11.24
CA VAL A 19 -0.85 -3.95 12.17
C VAL A 19 0.31 -3.00 11.84
N GLY A 20 0.24 -1.77 12.35
CA GLY A 20 1.30 -0.79 12.14
C GLY A 20 1.08 0.03 10.87
N GLU A 21 2.16 0.39 10.19
CA GLU A 21 2.15 1.31 9.06
C GLU A 21 2.53 0.60 7.76
N VAL A 22 2.03 1.11 6.63
CA VAL A 22 2.50 0.62 5.33
C VAL A 22 3.79 1.35 4.98
N PRO A 23 4.90 0.63 4.74
CA PRO A 23 6.19 1.24 4.46
C PRO A 23 6.15 2.08 3.17
N PHE A 24 6.82 3.23 3.19
CA PHE A 24 6.84 4.17 2.07
C PHE A 24 7.50 3.59 0.81
N GLU A 25 8.35 2.59 1.00
CA GLU A 25 9.05 1.82 -0.03
C GLU A 25 8.06 1.13 -0.99
N VAL A 26 6.86 0.76 -0.52
CA VAL A 26 5.82 0.16 -1.39
C VAL A 26 5.38 1.14 -2.48
N ALA A 27 5.36 2.45 -2.20
CA ALA A 27 5.06 3.47 -3.20
C ALA A 27 6.20 3.73 -4.19
N LYS A 28 7.42 3.24 -3.90
CA LYS A 28 8.59 3.34 -4.78
C LYS A 28 8.75 2.15 -5.71
N LEU A 29 7.89 1.13 -5.60
CA LEU A 29 7.97 -0.05 -6.45
C LEU A 29 7.67 0.33 -7.91
N PRO A 30 8.63 0.12 -8.84
CA PRO A 30 8.57 0.74 -10.17
C PRO A 30 7.45 0.19 -11.05
N SER A 31 7.03 -1.06 -10.82
CA SER A 31 5.96 -1.71 -11.60
C SER A 31 4.62 -1.79 -10.88
N LEU A 32 4.53 -1.32 -9.62
CA LEU A 32 3.34 -1.52 -8.81
C LEU A 32 2.19 -0.65 -9.32
N LYS A 33 1.06 -1.30 -9.56
CA LYS A 33 -0.17 -0.67 -10.10
C LYS A 33 -1.35 -0.80 -9.15
N ARG A 34 -1.37 -1.84 -8.31
CA ARG A 34 -2.48 -2.12 -7.39
C ARG A 34 -1.99 -2.53 -6.01
N LEU A 35 -2.54 -1.88 -4.98
CA LEU A 35 -2.24 -2.19 -3.58
C LEU A 35 -3.54 -2.22 -2.75
N TYR A 36 -3.98 -3.42 -2.38
CA TYR A 36 -5.22 -3.60 -1.62
C TYR A 36 -4.93 -4.17 -0.23
N LEU A 37 -5.30 -3.39 0.79
CA LEU A 37 -5.00 -3.59 2.20
C LEU A 37 -6.25 -3.53 3.10
N CYS A 38 -7.45 -3.52 2.51
CA CYS A 38 -8.70 -3.51 3.28
C CYS A 38 -8.84 -4.72 4.23
N GLY A 39 -9.64 -4.59 5.28
CA GLY A 39 -9.80 -5.62 6.29
C GLY A 39 -8.51 -5.88 7.09
N ASN A 40 -7.71 -4.84 7.37
CA ASN A 40 -6.52 -4.94 8.22
C ASN A 40 -6.57 -3.92 9.37
N ALA A 41 -5.75 -4.13 10.39
CA ALA A 41 -5.59 -3.20 11.52
C ALA A 41 -4.43 -2.21 11.29
N ILE A 42 -4.25 -1.76 10.05
CA ILE A 42 -3.22 -0.78 9.66
C ILE A 42 -3.61 0.59 10.19
N ASN A 43 -2.65 1.29 10.78
CA ASN A 43 -2.86 2.63 11.31
C ASN A 43 -3.02 3.64 10.16
N SER A 44 -4.28 4.00 9.91
CA SER A 44 -4.69 4.89 8.83
C SER A 44 -4.11 6.30 8.97
N LYS A 45 -3.82 6.77 10.20
CA LYS A 45 -3.27 8.11 10.44
C LYS A 45 -1.87 8.27 9.87
N PHE A 46 -1.04 7.23 9.93
CA PHE A 46 0.33 7.26 9.39
C PHE A 46 0.37 7.00 7.88
N SER A 47 -0.62 6.27 7.35
CA SER A 47 -0.72 5.94 5.92
C SER A 47 -1.23 7.09 5.05
N ARG A 48 -1.52 8.26 5.63
CA ARG A 48 -2.03 9.45 4.90
C ARG A 48 -1.02 9.95 3.85
N LYS A 49 0.26 10.04 4.22
CA LYS A 49 1.34 10.46 3.30
C LYS A 49 1.54 9.45 2.16
N LEU A 50 1.45 8.16 2.48
CA LEU A 50 1.53 7.09 1.49
C LEU A 50 0.39 7.17 0.49
N THR A 51 -0.85 7.31 0.97
CA THR A 51 -2.05 7.37 0.12
C THR A 51 -1.95 8.52 -0.88
N SER A 52 -1.50 9.71 -0.44
CA SER A 52 -1.29 10.86 -1.33
C SER A 52 -0.29 10.55 -2.46
N VAL A 53 0.82 9.88 -2.16
CA VAL A 53 1.83 9.53 -3.18
C VAL A 53 1.31 8.47 -4.15
N LEU A 54 0.60 7.46 -3.65
CA LEU A 54 0.02 6.40 -4.48
C LEU A 54 -1.02 6.95 -5.47
N VAL A 55 -1.84 7.93 -5.03
CA VAL A 55 -2.79 8.64 -5.89
C VAL A 55 -2.06 9.45 -6.98
N VAL A 56 -0.99 10.16 -6.64
CA VAL A 56 -0.16 10.91 -7.62
C VAL A 56 0.47 9.97 -8.65
N ASN A 57 0.88 8.78 -8.23
CA ASN A 57 1.42 7.74 -9.11
C ASN A 57 0.35 6.99 -9.92
N LYS A 58 -0.92 7.40 -9.85
CA LYS A 58 -2.07 6.76 -10.51
C LYS A 58 -2.20 5.27 -10.18
N MET A 59 -1.72 4.87 -8.99
CA MET A 59 -1.89 3.51 -8.50
C MET A 59 -3.30 3.34 -7.96
N ASP A 60 -3.90 2.18 -8.23
CA ASP A 60 -5.18 1.80 -7.63
C ASP A 60 -4.92 1.31 -6.20
N VAL A 61 -5.34 2.12 -5.22
CA VAL A 61 -5.14 1.84 -3.80
C VAL A 61 -6.47 1.63 -3.11
N LYS A 62 -6.53 0.59 -2.28
CA LYS A 62 -7.68 0.32 -1.42
C LYS A 62 -7.20 0.04 0.00
N ILE A 63 -7.45 0.97 0.91
CA ILE A 63 -7.19 0.84 2.35
C ILE A 63 -8.53 1.06 3.05
N ASP A 64 -8.74 0.46 4.22
CA ASP A 64 -9.95 0.73 5.02
C ASP A 64 -10.13 2.23 5.25
N LYS A 65 -11.40 2.69 5.26
CA LYS A 65 -11.73 4.11 5.34
C LYS A 65 -10.99 4.78 6.50
N ILE A 66 -10.29 5.87 6.16
CA ILE A 66 -9.62 6.80 7.09
C ILE A 66 -10.65 7.43 8.02
#